data_AF-A0A3B9IAD5-F1
#
_entry.id   AF-A0A3B9IAD5-F1
#
_cell.length_a   1.000
_cell.length_b   1.000
_cell.length_c   1.000
_cell.angle_alpha   90.00
_cell.angle_beta   90.00
_cell.angle_gamma   90.00
#
_symmetry.space_group_name_H-M   'P 1'
#
loop_
_entity.id
_entity.type
_entity.pdbx_description
1 polymer ?
#
loop_
_entity_poly.entity_id
_entity_poly.type
_entity_poly.pdbx_seq_one_letter_code
_entity_poly.pdbx_strand_id
1 'polypeptide(L)'
;MLEIKGKYNTAVCYASVIEEEAIEQIRRMCDYEFTEGSRIRIMPDVHAGAGCTIGTTMTVTDKAVPNIVGVDIGCGMYTVNLGKADIDFEKVDEAAHFIPSGMNAWAEKREPFDFESLRCYSRLGDMSWLEKSLGTLGGGNHFIEIDESADGTKYLIIHSGSRNLGLQVAKLYQKQAISLLKGNKSFKLEIDEVVRSYREQGRQREIQEALEELNKNRKVVTIPDDLCYLYGEDLKDYLHDVEICQQFARRNREIMAEVLLRRTG
;
A
#
# COMPACT_ATOMS: atom_id res chain seq x y z
N MET A 1 18.95 -8.54 18.00
CA MET A 1 18.01 -9.32 17.18
C MET A 1 17.01 -9.95 18.13
N LEU A 2 15.73 -9.66 17.94
CA LEU A 2 14.62 -10.10 18.80
C LEU A 2 13.68 -10.98 17.97
N GLU A 3 13.25 -12.11 18.50
CA GLU A 3 12.19 -12.92 17.89
C GLU A 3 10.85 -12.56 18.50
N ILE A 4 9.87 -12.23 17.65
CA ILE A 4 8.49 -11.98 18.07
C ILE A 4 7.65 -13.15 17.55
N LYS A 5 7.18 -13.99 18.47
CA LYS A 5 6.48 -15.25 18.17
C LYS A 5 4.97 -15.06 18.25
N GLY A 6 4.28 -15.38 17.17
CA GLY A 6 2.83 -15.56 17.14
C GLY A 6 2.47 -17.03 16.97
N LYS A 7 1.16 -17.29 16.84
CA LYS A 7 0.59 -18.63 16.70
C LYS A 7 0.99 -19.36 15.42
N TYR A 8 1.08 -18.66 14.29
CA TYR A 8 1.34 -19.28 12.98
C TYR A 8 2.74 -18.99 12.44
N ASN A 9 3.41 -17.93 12.93
CA ASN A 9 4.74 -17.58 12.46
C ASN A 9 5.58 -16.83 13.50
N THR A 10 6.86 -16.62 13.19
CA THR A 10 7.82 -15.84 13.98
C THR A 10 8.45 -14.75 13.11
N ALA A 11 8.41 -13.50 13.60
CA ALA A 11 9.10 -12.39 12.99
C ALA A 11 10.50 -12.21 13.61
N VAL A 12 11.50 -11.95 12.76
CA VAL A 12 12.86 -11.62 13.20
C VAL A 12 13.04 -10.10 13.13
N CYS A 13 13.22 -9.47 14.28
CA CYS A 13 13.38 -8.03 14.44
C CYS A 13 14.85 -7.62 14.62
N TYR A 14 15.28 -6.64 13.84
CA TYR A 14 16.63 -6.08 13.86
C TYR A 14 16.77 -4.81 14.69
N ALA A 15 15.66 -4.25 15.20
CA ALA A 15 15.70 -3.11 16.10
C ALA A 15 16.34 -3.48 17.45
N SER A 16 17.10 -2.54 18.01
CA SER A 16 17.69 -2.66 19.35
C SER A 16 16.72 -2.20 20.45
N VAL A 17 15.82 -1.28 20.12
CA VAL A 17 14.78 -0.73 20.99
C VAL A 17 13.50 -0.70 20.17
N ILE A 18 12.41 -1.19 20.73
CA ILE A 18 11.10 -1.25 20.09
C ILE A 18 10.03 -1.01 21.16
N GLU A 19 9.01 -0.24 20.82
CA GLU A 19 7.89 0.04 21.72
C GLU A 19 6.94 -1.16 21.84
N GLU A 20 6.26 -1.28 22.98
CA GLU A 20 5.37 -2.41 23.26
C GLU A 20 4.22 -2.52 22.25
N GLU A 21 3.69 -1.38 21.78
CA GLU A 21 2.61 -1.35 20.79
C GLU A 21 3.05 -1.98 19.46
N ALA A 22 4.26 -1.68 18.99
CA ALA A 22 4.82 -2.26 17.78
C ALA A 22 5.06 -3.77 17.94
N ILE A 23 5.57 -4.21 19.09
CA ILE A 23 5.70 -5.65 19.40
C ILE A 23 4.33 -6.33 19.30
N GLU A 24 3.30 -5.73 19.90
CA GLU A 24 1.96 -6.31 19.91
C GLU A 24 1.34 -6.37 18.50
N GLN A 25 1.51 -5.33 17.69
CA GLN A 25 1.06 -5.34 16.29
C GLN A 25 1.74 -6.46 15.49
N ILE A 26 3.05 -6.65 15.66
CA ILE A 26 3.81 -7.73 14.99
C ILE A 26 3.36 -9.11 15.48
N ARG A 27 3.20 -9.28 16.79
CA ARG A 27 2.72 -10.52 17.39
C ARG A 27 1.33 -10.88 16.87
N ARG A 28 0.41 -9.91 16.91
CA ARG A 28 -0.97 -10.05 16.40
C ARG A 28 -0.97 -10.43 14.93
N MET A 29 -0.12 -9.82 14.09
CA MET A 29 0.02 -10.21 12.68
C MET A 29 0.44 -11.69 12.55
N CYS A 30 1.45 -12.13 13.32
CA CYS A 30 1.95 -13.50 13.33
C CYS A 30 0.97 -14.53 13.95
N ASP A 31 -0.10 -14.07 14.60
CA ASP A 31 -1.17 -14.92 15.17
C ASP A 31 -2.21 -15.37 14.14
N TYR A 32 -2.10 -14.93 12.87
CA TYR A 32 -3.01 -15.33 11.80
C TYR A 32 -2.35 -16.14 10.69
N GLU A 33 -3.11 -17.11 10.17
CA GLU A 33 -2.69 -18.12 9.21
C GLU A 33 -2.14 -17.57 7.88
N PHE A 34 -2.54 -16.36 7.48
CA PHE A 34 -2.01 -15.75 6.25
C PHE A 34 -0.48 -15.53 6.29
N THR A 35 0.10 -15.53 7.49
CA THR A 35 1.55 -15.42 7.67
C THR A 35 2.27 -16.76 7.61
N GLU A 36 1.57 -17.90 7.63
CA GLU A 36 2.19 -19.22 7.68
C GLU A 36 3.16 -19.44 6.50
N GLY A 37 4.34 -20.00 6.80
CA GLY A 37 5.40 -20.24 5.81
C GLY A 37 6.11 -18.97 5.27
N SER A 38 5.64 -17.77 5.62
CA SER A 38 6.27 -16.52 5.20
C SER A 38 7.58 -16.26 5.96
N ARG A 39 8.56 -15.62 5.33
CA ARG A 39 9.75 -15.09 6.03
C ARG A 39 9.47 -13.64 6.41
N ILE A 40 9.30 -13.37 7.70
CA ILE A 40 8.99 -12.02 8.21
C ILE A 40 10.24 -11.41 8.83
N ARG A 41 10.57 -10.20 8.39
CA ARG A 41 11.70 -9.39 8.86
C ARG A 41 11.21 -8.00 9.25
N ILE A 42 11.61 -7.55 10.43
CA ILE A 42 11.25 -6.24 10.96
C ILE A 42 12.52 -5.39 11.03
N MET A 43 12.51 -4.29 10.28
CA MET A 43 13.63 -3.40 10.09
C MET A 43 13.90 -2.56 11.35
N PRO A 44 15.12 -1.98 11.49
CA PRO A 44 15.49 -1.24 12.70
C PRO A 44 14.67 0.01 13.00
N ASP A 45 14.00 0.58 11.99
CA ASP A 45 13.14 1.78 12.05
C ASP A 45 11.68 1.46 12.41
N VAL A 46 11.39 0.24 12.88
CA VAL A 46 10.06 -0.20 13.26
C VAL A 46 9.41 0.69 14.31
N HIS A 47 8.13 1.00 14.07
CA HIS A 47 7.23 1.67 15.00
C HIS A 47 5.78 1.31 14.67
N ALA A 48 4.88 1.55 15.60
CA ALA A 48 3.46 1.32 15.43
C ALA A 48 2.92 2.13 14.24
N GLY A 49 2.11 1.48 13.42
CA GLY A 49 1.44 2.09 12.28
C GLY A 49 -0.06 1.84 12.30
N ALA A 50 -0.74 2.31 11.25
CA ALA A 50 -2.18 2.10 11.10
C ALA A 50 -2.49 0.66 10.67
N GLY A 51 -2.52 -0.26 11.64
CA GLY A 51 -2.92 -1.66 11.49
C GLY A 51 -1.75 -2.66 11.40
N CYS A 52 -0.60 -2.23 10.87
CA CYS A 52 0.67 -2.94 10.97
C CYS A 52 1.80 -1.97 11.28
N THR A 53 2.94 -2.50 11.70
CA THR A 53 4.14 -1.69 11.93
C THR A 53 4.77 -1.23 10.63
N ILE A 54 5.30 -0.01 10.63
CA ILE A 54 6.28 0.43 9.62
C ILE A 54 7.57 -0.39 9.79
N GLY A 55 8.36 -0.51 8.72
CA GLY A 55 9.58 -1.32 8.72
C GLY A 55 9.32 -2.83 8.61
N THR A 56 8.14 -3.26 8.16
CA THR A 56 7.82 -4.68 7.98
C THR A 56 8.18 -5.14 6.56
N THR A 57 8.86 -6.29 6.44
CA THR A 57 9.10 -6.96 5.16
C THR A 57 8.75 -8.44 5.28
N MET A 58 8.03 -8.98 4.28
CA MET A 58 7.58 -10.37 4.32
C MET A 58 7.52 -11.01 2.93
N THR A 59 7.75 -12.33 2.86
CA THR A 59 7.59 -13.11 1.62
C THR A 59 6.18 -13.72 1.55
N VAL A 60 5.21 -12.98 1.04
CA VAL A 60 3.86 -13.49 0.77
C VAL A 60 3.68 -13.62 -0.74
N THR A 61 3.23 -14.77 -1.22
CA THR A 61 3.23 -15.08 -2.67
C THR A 61 1.85 -15.13 -3.30
N ASP A 62 0.81 -15.41 -2.52
CA ASP A 62 -0.55 -15.70 -3.01
C ASP A 62 -1.62 -14.81 -2.37
N LYS A 63 -1.20 -13.87 -1.50
CA LYS A 63 -2.07 -12.97 -0.75
C LYS A 63 -1.47 -11.57 -0.67
N ALA A 64 -2.31 -10.57 -0.42
CA ALA A 64 -1.87 -9.25 0.00
C ALA A 64 -2.86 -8.66 1.00
N VAL A 65 -2.34 -8.08 2.10
CA VAL A 65 -3.13 -7.23 2.99
C VAL A 65 -2.87 -5.79 2.56
N PRO A 66 -3.83 -5.09 1.91
CA PRO A 66 -3.61 -3.72 1.44
C PRO A 66 -3.12 -2.76 2.53
N ASN A 67 -3.63 -2.93 3.75
CA ASN A 67 -3.22 -2.12 4.89
C ASN A 67 -1.77 -2.40 5.36
N ILE A 68 -1.23 -3.61 5.12
CA ILE A 68 0.19 -3.92 5.40
C ILE A 68 1.11 -3.32 4.34
N VAL A 69 0.68 -3.29 3.08
CA VAL A 69 1.42 -2.63 2.00
C VAL A 69 1.52 -1.12 2.27
N GLY A 70 0.46 -0.54 2.83
CA GLY A 70 0.41 0.85 3.24
C GLY A 70 -0.57 1.67 2.40
N VAL A 71 -1.09 2.73 3.02
CA VAL A 71 -2.14 3.57 2.42
C VAL A 71 -1.61 4.59 1.42
N ASP A 72 -0.34 5.01 1.52
CA ASP A 72 0.30 5.87 0.52
C ASP A 72 1.12 5.02 -0.44
N ILE A 73 0.40 4.35 -1.36
CA ILE A 73 1.00 3.45 -2.33
C ILE A 73 2.06 4.21 -3.15
N GLY A 74 3.28 3.71 -3.15
CA GLY A 74 4.39 4.32 -3.88
C GLY A 74 4.98 5.58 -3.26
N CYS A 75 4.67 5.88 -2.00
CA CYS A 75 5.47 6.79 -1.19
C CYS A 75 6.94 6.35 -1.23
N GLY A 76 7.82 7.30 -1.50
CA GLY A 76 9.24 7.02 -1.62
C GLY A 76 10.05 8.22 -2.09
N MET A 77 11.35 7.99 -2.22
CA MET A 77 12.35 9.02 -2.49
C MET A 77 12.69 9.06 -3.98
N TYR A 78 12.81 10.27 -4.52
CA TYR A 78 13.42 10.52 -5.83
C TYR A 78 14.61 11.45 -5.66
N THR A 79 15.78 11.01 -6.15
CA THR A 79 17.04 11.71 -5.98
C THR A 79 17.59 12.14 -7.32
N VAL A 80 17.92 13.43 -7.45
CA VAL A 80 18.55 14.01 -8.64
C VAL A 80 19.94 14.50 -8.25
N ASN A 81 20.96 14.04 -8.98
CA ASN A 81 22.33 14.53 -8.81
C ASN A 81 22.47 15.90 -9.48
N LEU A 82 22.76 16.94 -8.70
CA LEU A 82 22.95 18.32 -9.17
C LEU A 82 24.43 18.66 -9.43
N GLY A 83 25.35 17.73 -9.18
CA GLY A 83 26.78 17.95 -9.29
C GLY A 83 27.34 18.83 -8.18
N LYS A 84 28.45 19.53 -8.46
CA LYS A 84 29.19 20.36 -7.48
C LYS A 84 28.99 21.86 -7.71
N ALA A 85 27.98 22.25 -8.47
CA ALA A 85 27.67 23.65 -8.69
C ALA A 85 27.19 24.31 -7.39
N ASP A 86 27.42 25.62 -7.26
CA ASP A 86 26.80 26.40 -6.20
C ASP A 86 25.30 26.46 -6.43
N ILE A 87 24.52 26.26 -5.36
CA ILE A 87 23.06 26.26 -5.40
C ILE A 87 22.56 27.54 -4.73
N ASP A 88 21.70 28.24 -5.44
CA ASP A 88 20.96 29.39 -4.93
C ASP A 88 19.77 28.88 -4.11
N PHE A 89 19.98 28.72 -2.80
CA PHE A 89 18.98 28.15 -1.90
C PHE A 89 17.71 29.00 -1.80
N GLU A 90 17.79 30.33 -1.94
CA GLU A 90 16.62 31.21 -1.95
C GLU A 90 15.73 30.92 -3.16
N LYS A 91 16.33 30.74 -4.34
CA LYS A 91 15.57 30.34 -5.55
C LYS A 91 14.98 28.94 -5.45
N VAL A 92 15.71 27.99 -4.85
CA VAL A 92 15.19 26.63 -4.63
C VAL A 92 13.98 26.68 -3.70
N ASP A 93 14.06 27.45 -2.61
CA ASP A 93 12.96 27.62 -1.66
C ASP A 93 11.74 28.27 -2.32
N GLU A 94 11.92 29.32 -3.11
CA GLU A 94 10.84 29.95 -3.89
C GLU A 94 10.22 28.94 -4.89
N ALA A 95 11.05 28.16 -5.58
CA ALA A 95 10.58 27.15 -6.51
C ALA A 95 9.81 26.01 -5.82
N ALA A 96 10.22 25.62 -4.62
CA ALA A 96 9.52 24.61 -3.81
C ALA A 96 8.15 25.14 -3.34
N HIS A 97 8.06 26.40 -2.91
CA HIS A 97 6.78 27.04 -2.53
C HIS A 97 5.80 27.19 -3.69
N PHE A 98 6.27 27.18 -4.93
CA PHE A 98 5.40 27.13 -6.10
C PHE A 98 4.69 25.78 -6.28
N ILE A 99 5.24 24.69 -5.74
CA ILE A 99 4.64 23.35 -5.82
C ILE A 99 3.53 23.22 -4.75
N PRO A 100 2.29 22.86 -5.12
CA PRO A 100 1.23 22.66 -4.14
C PRO A 100 1.59 21.57 -3.13
N SER A 101 1.35 21.88 -1.86
CA SER A 101 1.60 21.00 -0.71
C SER A 101 0.35 20.87 0.18
N GLY A 102 0.41 19.94 1.13
CA GLY A 102 -0.73 19.59 1.99
C GLY A 102 -1.88 18.97 1.20
N MET A 103 -3.07 19.57 1.31
CA MET A 103 -4.29 19.17 0.61
C MET A 103 -4.50 19.93 -0.72
N ASN A 104 -3.61 20.86 -1.04
CA ASN A 104 -3.71 21.68 -2.24
C ASN A 104 -3.35 20.89 -3.50
N ALA A 105 -3.94 21.31 -4.62
CA ALA A 105 -3.65 20.79 -5.95
C ALA A 105 -3.39 21.97 -6.91
N TRP A 106 -2.92 21.66 -8.12
CA TRP A 106 -2.78 22.68 -9.15
C TRP A 106 -4.15 23.25 -9.55
N ALA A 107 -4.17 24.49 -10.03
CA ALA A 107 -5.39 25.08 -10.58
C ALA A 107 -5.91 24.29 -11.80
N GLU A 108 -4.97 23.85 -12.64
CA GLU A 108 -5.20 23.07 -13.86
C GLU A 108 -4.32 21.82 -13.87
N LYS A 109 -4.77 20.76 -14.56
CA LYS A 109 -3.99 19.53 -14.70
C LYS A 109 -2.65 19.80 -15.40
N ARG A 110 -1.57 19.24 -14.87
CA ARG A 110 -0.22 19.41 -15.41
C ARG A 110 -0.02 18.59 -16.68
N GLU A 111 -0.50 17.35 -16.66
CA GLU A 111 -0.45 16.41 -17.77
C GLU A 111 -1.61 15.39 -17.63
N PRO A 112 -2.03 14.74 -18.72
CA PRO A 112 -3.01 13.66 -18.63
C PRO A 112 -2.39 12.41 -17.97
N PHE A 113 -3.22 11.70 -17.20
CA PHE A 113 -2.90 10.39 -16.63
C PHE A 113 -4.08 9.44 -16.88
N ASP A 114 -3.81 8.20 -17.28
CA ASP A 114 -4.84 7.23 -17.62
C ASP A 114 -5.39 6.53 -16.37
N PHE A 115 -6.31 7.19 -15.68
CA PHE A 115 -7.01 6.61 -14.54
C PHE A 115 -7.97 5.48 -14.94
N GLU A 116 -8.47 5.44 -16.18
CA GLU A 116 -9.43 4.43 -16.65
C GLU A 116 -8.82 3.03 -16.71
N SER A 117 -7.49 2.95 -16.80
CA SER A 117 -6.73 1.71 -16.71
C SER A 117 -6.85 0.99 -15.36
N LEU A 118 -7.25 1.69 -14.29
CA LEU A 118 -7.46 1.11 -12.97
C LEU A 118 -8.70 0.21 -12.94
N ARG A 119 -8.57 -1.00 -12.39
CA ARG A 119 -9.68 -1.93 -12.14
C ARG A 119 -10.69 -1.33 -11.18
N CYS A 120 -10.25 -0.49 -10.24
CA CYS A 120 -11.13 0.24 -9.34
C CYS A 120 -11.59 1.62 -9.84
N TYR A 121 -11.33 2.01 -11.10
CA TYR A 121 -11.61 3.36 -11.63
C TYR A 121 -13.02 3.87 -11.31
N SER A 122 -14.05 3.06 -11.56
CA SER A 122 -15.46 3.44 -11.35
C SER A 122 -15.82 3.71 -9.88
N ARG A 123 -14.95 3.36 -8.94
CA ARG A 123 -15.11 3.54 -7.49
C ARG A 123 -14.25 4.68 -6.93
N LEU A 124 -13.42 5.31 -7.76
CA LEU A 124 -12.65 6.49 -7.37
C LEU A 124 -13.58 7.69 -7.21
N GLY A 125 -13.29 8.50 -6.19
CA GLY A 125 -13.95 9.77 -5.91
C GLY A 125 -13.05 10.95 -6.26
N ASP A 126 -13.69 12.10 -6.49
CA ASP A 126 -13.04 13.39 -6.75
C ASP A 126 -12.00 13.34 -7.90
N MET A 127 -12.46 12.87 -9.06
CA MET A 127 -11.64 12.78 -10.26
C MET A 127 -11.01 14.12 -10.65
N SER A 128 -11.73 15.23 -10.45
CA SER A 128 -11.21 16.56 -10.74
C SER A 128 -9.97 16.89 -9.90
N TRP A 129 -9.99 16.56 -8.60
CA TRP A 129 -8.81 16.71 -7.76
C TRP A 129 -7.69 15.76 -8.17
N LEU A 130 -8.00 14.48 -8.46
CA LEU A 130 -7.00 13.49 -8.86
C LEU A 130 -6.22 13.93 -10.11
N GLU A 131 -6.92 14.41 -11.13
CA GLU A 131 -6.31 14.95 -12.36
C GLU A 131 -5.39 16.16 -12.10
N LYS A 132 -5.70 16.96 -11.08
CA LYS A 132 -4.94 18.17 -10.71
C LYS A 132 -3.85 17.91 -9.67
N SER A 133 -3.82 16.72 -9.08
CA SER A 133 -2.90 16.36 -7.99
C SER A 133 -1.54 15.86 -8.47
N LEU A 134 -1.40 15.56 -9.77
CA LEU A 134 -0.14 15.10 -10.34
C LEU A 134 0.88 16.26 -10.39
N GLY A 135 2.07 16.01 -9.82
CA GLY A 135 3.12 16.99 -9.59
C GLY A 135 2.93 17.80 -8.30
N THR A 136 2.35 17.24 -7.24
CA THR A 136 2.13 17.89 -5.94
C THR A 136 2.89 17.17 -4.82
N LEU A 137 3.32 17.91 -3.80
CA LEU A 137 4.13 17.35 -2.71
C LEU A 137 3.28 16.53 -1.74
N GLY A 138 2.20 17.12 -1.28
CA GLY A 138 1.41 16.61 -0.17
C GLY A 138 1.81 17.09 1.20
N GLY A 139 1.28 16.41 2.23
CA GLY A 139 1.56 16.69 3.63
C GLY A 139 2.06 15.44 4.36
N GLY A 140 2.04 15.46 5.69
CA GLY A 140 2.63 14.39 6.50
C GLY A 140 4.16 14.50 6.51
N ASN A 141 4.84 13.40 6.18
CA ASN A 141 6.31 13.33 6.15
C ASN A 141 6.91 13.63 4.75
N HIS A 142 6.12 14.17 3.82
CA HIS A 142 6.59 14.52 2.48
C HIS A 142 7.39 15.83 2.49
N PHE A 143 8.50 15.86 1.76
CA PHE A 143 9.41 17.01 1.74
C PHE A 143 10.19 17.12 0.41
N ILE A 144 10.80 18.28 0.23
CA ILE A 144 11.78 18.58 -0.81
C ILE A 144 13.00 19.14 -0.09
N GLU A 145 14.18 18.58 -0.33
CA GLU A 145 15.43 19.04 0.31
C GLU A 145 16.62 18.99 -0.66
N ILE A 146 17.67 19.74 -0.31
CA ILE A 146 18.97 19.69 -0.96
C ILE A 146 19.98 19.15 0.05
N ASP A 147 20.59 18.03 -0.29
CA ASP A 147 21.64 17.41 0.51
C ASP A 147 23.01 17.59 -0.15
N GLU A 148 24.05 17.67 0.67
CA GLU A 148 25.44 17.67 0.22
C GLU A 148 26.18 16.44 0.76
N SER A 149 26.80 15.71 -0.15
CA SER A 149 27.67 14.58 0.21
C SER A 149 29.08 15.05 0.58
N ALA A 150 29.86 14.16 1.21
CA ALA A 150 31.20 14.48 1.72
C ALA A 150 32.20 14.98 0.65
N ASP A 151 31.95 14.72 -0.63
CA ASP A 151 32.81 15.19 -1.73
C ASP A 151 32.35 16.54 -2.34
N GLY A 152 31.31 17.16 -1.77
CA GLY A 152 30.71 18.41 -2.23
C GLY A 152 29.65 18.24 -3.33
N THR A 153 29.33 17.00 -3.74
CA THR A 153 28.20 16.75 -4.66
C THR A 153 26.89 17.00 -3.96
N LYS A 154 26.03 17.80 -4.60
CA LYS A 154 24.70 18.16 -4.12
C LYS A 154 23.62 17.32 -4.79
N TYR A 155 22.57 17.03 -4.04
CA TYR A 155 21.45 16.20 -4.47
C TYR A 155 20.13 16.87 -4.14
N LEU A 156 19.23 16.93 -5.11
CA LEU A 156 17.82 17.23 -4.85
C LEU A 156 17.11 15.93 -4.48
N ILE A 157 16.45 15.95 -3.32
CA ILE A 157 15.72 14.82 -2.79
C ILE A 157 14.24 15.21 -2.65
N ILE A 158 13.36 14.39 -3.21
CA ILE A 158 11.92 14.58 -3.17
C ILE A 158 11.27 13.35 -2.55
N HIS A 159 10.64 13.53 -1.39
CA HIS A 159 9.84 12.52 -0.73
C HIS A 159 8.35 12.77 -0.97
N SER A 160 7.72 11.89 -1.74
CA SER A 160 6.26 11.94 -1.98
C SER A 160 5.76 10.60 -2.51
N GLY A 161 4.43 10.46 -2.63
CA GLY A 161 3.76 9.23 -3.06
C GLY A 161 2.72 9.45 -4.14
N SER A 162 1.75 8.54 -4.22
CA SER A 162 0.66 8.60 -5.20
C SER A 162 -0.50 9.53 -4.79
N ARG A 163 -0.30 10.30 -3.71
CA ARG A 163 -1.28 11.27 -3.22
C ARG A 163 -2.58 10.57 -2.81
N ASN A 164 -3.72 11.24 -2.97
CA ASN A 164 -5.03 10.66 -2.62
C ASN A 164 -5.39 9.45 -3.50
N LEU A 165 -4.74 9.25 -4.66
CA LEU A 165 -4.99 8.10 -5.52
C LEU A 165 -4.68 6.79 -4.77
N GLY A 166 -3.45 6.64 -4.27
CA GLY A 166 -3.05 5.45 -3.51
C GLY A 166 -3.89 5.23 -2.27
N LEU A 167 -4.25 6.32 -1.56
CA LEU A 167 -5.12 6.24 -0.39
C LEU A 167 -6.50 5.67 -0.73
N GLN A 168 -7.09 6.12 -1.83
CA GLN A 168 -8.38 5.60 -2.28
C GLN A 168 -8.26 4.14 -2.71
N VAL A 169 -7.26 3.79 -3.51
CA VAL A 169 -7.01 2.41 -3.96
C VAL A 169 -6.82 1.49 -2.77
N ALA A 170 -5.92 1.80 -1.83
CA ALA A 170 -5.69 1.02 -0.62
C ALA A 170 -6.97 0.82 0.20
N LYS A 171 -7.76 1.89 0.41
CA LYS A 171 -9.03 1.81 1.17
C LYS A 171 -10.10 0.98 0.45
N LEU A 172 -10.22 1.11 -0.87
CA LEU A 172 -11.18 0.34 -1.67
C LEU A 172 -10.87 -1.16 -1.61
N TYR A 173 -9.59 -1.51 -1.78
CA TYR A 173 -9.15 -2.89 -1.73
C TYR A 173 -9.16 -3.47 -0.31
N GLN A 174 -8.89 -2.67 0.74
CA GLN A 174 -9.07 -3.12 2.12
C GLN A 174 -10.54 -3.45 2.42
N LYS A 175 -11.48 -2.60 1.99
CA LYS A 175 -12.91 -2.88 2.10
C LYS A 175 -13.31 -4.14 1.34
N GLN A 176 -12.72 -4.35 0.16
CA GLN A 176 -12.93 -5.55 -0.64
C GLN A 176 -12.39 -6.80 0.07
N ALA A 177 -11.22 -6.73 0.70
CA ALA A 177 -10.66 -7.82 1.51
C ALA A 177 -11.55 -8.18 2.71
N ILE A 178 -12.07 -7.17 3.42
CA ILE A 178 -13.03 -7.37 4.52
C ILE A 178 -14.30 -8.05 3.99
N SER A 179 -14.86 -7.57 2.88
CA SER A 179 -16.04 -8.16 2.27
C SER A 179 -15.79 -9.59 1.76
N LEU A 180 -14.60 -9.85 1.23
CA LEU A 180 -14.19 -11.16 0.74
C LEU A 180 -14.16 -12.16 1.89
N LEU A 181 -13.43 -11.87 2.97
CA LEU A 181 -13.24 -12.82 4.08
C LEU A 181 -14.41 -12.88 5.05
N LYS A 182 -15.05 -11.74 5.37
CA LYS A 182 -16.14 -11.68 6.38
C LYS A 182 -17.53 -11.60 5.78
N GLY A 183 -17.65 -11.21 4.52
CA GLY A 183 -18.94 -11.14 3.85
C GLY A 183 -19.48 -12.52 3.47
N ASN A 184 -20.73 -12.54 3.01
CA ASN A 184 -21.34 -13.76 2.50
C ASN A 184 -20.69 -14.26 1.19
N LYS A 185 -19.75 -13.51 0.59
CA LYS A 185 -19.08 -13.86 -0.66
C LYS A 185 -18.13 -15.05 -0.48
N SER A 186 -17.30 -15.11 0.58
CA SER A 186 -16.49 -16.32 0.90
C SER A 186 -17.39 -17.54 1.02
N PHE A 187 -18.44 -17.42 1.82
CA PHE A 187 -19.38 -18.51 2.03
C PHE A 187 -20.07 -18.95 0.73
N LYS A 188 -20.39 -18.01 -0.17
CA LYS A 188 -20.94 -18.32 -1.48
C LYS A 188 -19.94 -19.05 -2.39
N LEU A 189 -18.66 -18.67 -2.36
CA LEU A 189 -17.61 -19.38 -3.12
C LEU A 189 -17.42 -20.81 -2.60
N GLU A 190 -17.43 -21.01 -1.29
CA GLU A 190 -17.39 -22.34 -0.68
C GLU A 190 -18.62 -23.18 -1.09
N ILE A 191 -19.82 -22.59 -1.09
CA ILE A 191 -21.04 -23.22 -1.60
C ILE A 191 -20.87 -23.62 -3.08
N ASP A 192 -20.41 -22.69 -3.92
CA ASP A 192 -20.27 -22.91 -5.36
C ASP A 192 -19.23 -24.01 -5.65
N GLU A 193 -18.13 -24.06 -4.89
CA GLU A 193 -17.10 -25.09 -5.00
C GLU A 193 -17.57 -26.48 -4.54
N VAL A 194 -18.30 -26.56 -3.42
CA VAL A 194 -18.93 -27.81 -2.96
C VAL A 194 -19.90 -28.32 -4.02
N VAL A 195 -20.78 -27.44 -4.54
CA VAL A 195 -21.74 -27.80 -5.60
C VAL A 195 -21.02 -28.27 -6.86
N ARG A 196 -19.97 -27.57 -7.31
CA ARG A 196 -19.17 -27.96 -8.49
C ARG A 196 -18.53 -29.33 -8.29
N SER A 197 -17.79 -29.52 -7.20
CA SER A 197 -17.08 -30.77 -6.90
C SER A 197 -18.02 -31.98 -6.82
N TYR A 198 -19.16 -31.84 -6.14
CA TYR A 198 -20.14 -32.92 -6.05
C TYR A 198 -20.84 -33.22 -7.38
N ARG A 199 -21.08 -32.20 -8.22
CA ARG A 199 -21.61 -32.40 -9.58
C ARG A 199 -20.62 -33.15 -10.47
N GLU A 200 -19.34 -32.80 -10.43
CA GLU A 200 -18.28 -33.48 -11.18
C GLU A 200 -18.13 -34.95 -10.75
N GLN A 201 -18.35 -35.25 -9.47
CA GLN A 201 -18.34 -36.61 -8.93
C GLN A 201 -19.65 -37.40 -9.17
N GLY A 202 -20.68 -36.79 -9.78
CA GLY A 202 -22.00 -37.41 -9.95
C GLY A 202 -22.81 -37.57 -8.65
N ARG A 203 -22.37 -36.97 -7.54
CA ARG A 203 -22.95 -37.07 -6.19
C ARG A 203 -24.02 -36.01 -5.92
N GLN A 204 -24.87 -35.74 -6.90
CA GLN A 204 -25.83 -34.63 -6.84
C GLN A 204 -26.85 -34.74 -5.69
N ARG A 205 -27.21 -35.96 -5.27
CA ARG A 205 -28.15 -36.21 -4.17
C ARG A 205 -27.58 -35.82 -2.79
N GLU A 206 -26.26 -35.73 -2.66
CA GLU A 206 -25.57 -35.46 -1.40
C GLU A 206 -25.23 -33.97 -1.22
N ILE A 207 -25.50 -33.13 -2.22
CA ILE A 207 -25.18 -31.69 -2.20
C ILE A 207 -25.89 -31.00 -1.03
N GLN A 208 -27.18 -31.30 -0.80
CA GLN A 208 -27.95 -30.65 0.25
C GLN A 208 -27.36 -30.92 1.64
N GLU A 209 -27.00 -32.17 1.92
CA GLU A 209 -26.39 -32.58 3.19
C GLU A 209 -25.01 -31.93 3.37
N ALA A 210 -24.18 -31.91 2.32
CA ALA A 210 -22.87 -31.26 2.34
C ALA A 210 -22.97 -29.74 2.60
N LEU A 211 -23.97 -29.07 2.04
CA LEU A 211 -24.21 -27.64 2.27
C LEU A 211 -24.71 -27.36 3.70
N GLU A 212 -25.53 -28.24 4.27
CA GLU A 212 -25.98 -28.13 5.67
C GLU A 212 -24.81 -28.32 6.65
N GLU A 213 -23.92 -29.26 6.36
CA GLU A 213 -22.69 -29.48 7.13
C GLU A 213 -21.72 -28.30 7.00
N LEU A 214 -21.55 -27.76 5.79
CA LEU A 214 -20.76 -26.54 5.54
C LEU A 214 -21.30 -25.35 6.35
N ASN A 215 -22.62 -25.18 6.40
CA ASN A 215 -23.24 -24.10 7.15
C ASN A 215 -23.11 -24.29 8.68
N LYS A 216 -23.23 -25.53 9.19
CA LYS A 216 -23.01 -25.84 10.61
C LYS A 216 -21.55 -25.62 11.04
N ASN A 217 -20.62 -25.94 10.14
CA ASN A 217 -19.18 -25.79 10.38
C ASN A 217 -18.66 -24.41 9.97
N ARG A 218 -19.53 -23.46 9.64
CA ARG A 218 -19.15 -22.11 9.24
C ARG A 218 -18.32 -21.48 10.36
N LYS A 219 -17.00 -21.44 10.15
CA LYS A 219 -16.08 -20.81 11.08
C LYS A 219 -16.41 -19.31 11.14
N VAL A 220 -16.59 -18.79 12.34
CA VAL A 220 -16.59 -17.34 12.53
C VAL A 220 -15.23 -16.83 12.10
N VAL A 221 -15.20 -15.95 11.10
CA VAL A 221 -13.97 -15.35 10.62
C VAL A 221 -13.52 -14.30 11.64
N THR A 222 -12.52 -14.64 12.44
CA THR A 222 -12.03 -13.83 13.57
C THR A 222 -10.91 -12.86 13.20
N ILE A 223 -10.40 -12.91 11.96
CA ILE A 223 -9.31 -12.03 11.53
C ILE A 223 -9.71 -10.55 11.66
N PRO A 224 -8.87 -9.67 12.22
CA PRO A 224 -9.12 -8.23 12.30
C PRO A 224 -9.31 -7.60 10.91
N ASP A 225 -10.13 -6.56 10.83
CA ASP A 225 -10.46 -5.89 9.56
C ASP A 225 -9.22 -5.34 8.84
N ASP A 226 -8.23 -4.88 9.60
CA ASP A 226 -6.95 -4.34 9.13
C ASP A 226 -5.94 -5.42 8.69
N LEU A 227 -6.22 -6.69 8.98
CA LEU A 227 -5.44 -7.85 8.54
C LEU A 227 -6.14 -8.68 7.47
N CYS A 228 -7.35 -8.27 7.05
CA CYS A 228 -8.04 -8.92 5.92
C CYS A 228 -7.20 -8.77 4.64
N TYR A 229 -7.07 -9.88 3.90
CA TYR A 229 -6.26 -9.97 2.69
C TYR A 229 -7.08 -10.32 1.45
N LEU A 230 -6.50 -9.98 0.29
CA LEU A 230 -6.93 -10.37 -1.03
C LEU A 230 -6.16 -11.61 -1.47
N TYR A 231 -6.77 -12.42 -2.34
CA TYR A 231 -6.17 -13.60 -2.97
C TYR A 231 -6.82 -13.81 -4.35
N GLY A 232 -6.26 -14.71 -5.17
CA GLY A 232 -6.84 -15.05 -6.48
C GLY A 232 -6.97 -13.86 -7.43
N GLU A 233 -8.13 -13.70 -8.09
CA GLU A 233 -8.37 -12.58 -9.01
C GLU A 233 -8.40 -11.22 -8.29
N ASP A 234 -8.94 -11.14 -7.07
CA ASP A 234 -8.97 -9.89 -6.30
C ASP A 234 -7.54 -9.40 -5.97
N LEU A 235 -6.59 -10.32 -5.78
CA LEU A 235 -5.17 -9.99 -5.64
C LEU A 235 -4.56 -9.46 -6.94
N LYS A 236 -4.88 -10.08 -8.09
CA LYS A 236 -4.35 -9.65 -9.39
C LYS A 236 -4.82 -8.24 -9.73
N ASP A 237 -6.10 -7.94 -9.49
CA ASP A 237 -6.66 -6.61 -9.69
C ASP A 237 -5.99 -5.58 -8.77
N TYR A 238 -5.76 -5.93 -7.51
CA TYR A 238 -5.03 -5.06 -6.58
C TYR A 238 -3.59 -4.79 -7.03
N LEU A 239 -2.83 -5.82 -7.40
CA LEU A 239 -1.44 -5.64 -7.86
C LEU A 239 -1.37 -4.82 -9.17
N HIS A 240 -2.34 -5.01 -10.07
CA HIS A 240 -2.48 -4.18 -11.27
C HIS A 240 -2.70 -2.69 -10.92
N ASP A 241 -3.60 -2.41 -9.98
CA ASP A 241 -3.87 -1.02 -9.56
C ASP A 241 -2.72 -0.41 -8.74
N VAL A 242 -2.00 -1.23 -7.95
CA VAL A 242 -0.78 -0.81 -7.24
C VAL A 242 0.30 -0.38 -8.23
N GLU A 243 0.51 -1.13 -9.32
CA GLU A 243 1.47 -0.78 -10.36
C GLU A 243 1.14 0.58 -11.00
N ILE A 244 -0.12 0.84 -11.30
CA ILE A 244 -0.56 2.15 -11.84
C ILE A 244 -0.36 3.27 -10.82
N CYS A 245 -0.64 3.03 -9.53
CA CYS A 245 -0.35 4.01 -8.47
C CYS A 245 1.14 4.29 -8.34
N GLN A 246 2.00 3.28 -8.50
CA GLN A 246 3.46 3.43 -8.51
C GLN A 246 3.94 4.29 -9.68
N GLN A 247 3.35 4.11 -10.87
CA GLN A 247 3.62 4.94 -12.04
C GLN A 247 3.20 6.39 -11.80
N PHE A 248 2.01 6.62 -11.22
CA PHE A 248 1.58 7.95 -10.79
C PHE A 248 2.57 8.57 -9.79
N ALA A 249 2.94 7.84 -8.74
CA ALA A 249 3.84 8.33 -7.69
C ALA A 249 5.23 8.69 -8.23
N ARG A 250 5.78 7.85 -9.12
CA ARG A 250 7.03 8.12 -9.82
C ARG A 250 6.92 9.41 -10.63
N ARG A 251 5.90 9.50 -11.49
CA ARG A 251 5.74 10.66 -12.37
C ARG A 251 5.44 11.94 -11.59
N ASN A 252 4.74 11.84 -10.46
CA ASN A 252 4.51 12.92 -9.51
C ASN A 252 5.83 13.55 -9.05
N ARG A 253 6.80 12.72 -8.65
CA ARG A 253 8.14 13.17 -8.23
C ARG A 253 8.97 13.74 -9.39
N GLU A 254 8.89 13.12 -10.57
CA GLU A 254 9.58 13.62 -11.77
C GLU A 254 9.10 15.02 -12.17
N ILE A 255 7.77 15.28 -12.17
CA ILE A 255 7.23 16.61 -12.47
C ILE A 255 7.69 17.64 -11.45
N MET A 256 7.71 17.29 -10.15
CA MET A 256 8.23 18.21 -9.13
C MET A 256 9.69 18.56 -9.38
N ALA A 257 10.54 17.57 -9.71
CA ALA A 257 11.92 17.81 -10.09
C ALA A 257 12.04 18.70 -11.34
N GLU A 258 11.26 18.45 -12.39
CA GLU A 258 11.24 19.28 -13.60
C GLU A 258 10.83 20.73 -13.31
N VAL A 259 9.85 20.93 -12.42
CA VAL A 259 9.41 22.27 -12.00
C VAL A 259 10.51 23.00 -11.24
N LEU A 260 11.17 22.31 -10.30
CA LEU A 260 12.27 22.88 -9.51
C LEU A 260 13.43 23.27 -10.43
N LEU A 261 13.95 22.33 -11.22
CA LEU A 261 15.09 22.56 -12.10
C LEU A 261 14.83 23.71 -13.08
N ARG A 262 13.65 23.76 -13.70
CA ARG A 262 13.28 24.83 -14.64
C ARG A 262 13.24 26.22 -13.98
N ARG A 263 12.86 26.29 -12.70
CA ARG A 263 12.76 27.54 -11.95
C ARG A 263 14.10 27.99 -11.37
N THR A 264 15.02 27.07 -11.13
CA THR A 264 16.32 27.36 -10.54
C THR A 264 17.42 27.64 -11.57
N GLY A 265 17.24 27.18 -12.82
CA GLY A 265 18.18 27.41 -13.93
C GLY A 265 19.02 26.18 -14.23
#